data_AF-A0A656GEL9-F1
#
_entry.id   AF-A0A656GEL9-F1
#
_cell.length_a   1.000
_cell.length_b   1.000
_cell.length_c   1.000
_cell.angle_alpha   90.00
_cell.angle_beta   90.00
_cell.angle_gamma   90.00
#
_symmetry.space_group_name_H-M   'P 1'
#
loop_
_entity.id
_entity.type
_entity.pdbx_description
1 polymer ?
#
loop_
_entity_poly.entity_id
_entity_poly.type
_entity_poly.pdbx_seq_one_letter_code
_entity_poly.pdbx_strand_id
1 'polypeptide(L)'
;QAMGAANIPWRQAYLASNLIGIKAATRAGLGVTPRSMEMLGPDMRVLGENDGLPRLPDVTSHLWIRPNTLNPLVRKAYELIRTSQGL
;
A
#
# COMPACT_ATOMS: atom_id res chain seq x y z
N GLN A 1 -12.21 7.57 -3.84
CA GLN A 1 -12.15 8.99 -4.24
C GLN A 1 -11.56 9.16 -5.64
N ALA A 2 -10.36 8.61 -5.95
CA ALA A 2 -9.72 8.77 -7.28
C ALA A 2 -10.62 8.45 -8.49
N MET A 3 -11.34 7.32 -8.48
CA MET A 3 -12.25 6.94 -9.58
C MET A 3 -13.38 7.95 -9.79
N GLY A 4 -13.97 8.45 -8.69
CA GLY A 4 -15.03 9.46 -8.76
C GLY A 4 -14.52 10.80 -9.28
N ALA A 5 -13.33 11.23 -8.84
CA ALA A 5 -12.70 12.45 -9.34
C ALA A 5 -12.33 12.38 -10.83
N ALA A 6 -11.96 11.18 -11.31
CA ALA A 6 -11.68 10.92 -12.72
C ALA A 6 -12.94 10.62 -13.56
N ASN A 7 -14.14 10.65 -12.96
CA ASN A 7 -15.40 10.29 -13.59
C ASN A 7 -15.39 8.89 -14.23
N ILE A 8 -14.65 7.94 -13.64
CA ILE A 8 -14.58 6.56 -14.10
C ILE A 8 -15.61 5.75 -13.31
N PRO A 9 -16.61 5.13 -13.96
CA PRO A 9 -17.59 4.29 -13.28
C PRO A 9 -16.92 3.15 -12.52
N TRP A 10 -17.32 2.95 -11.27
CA TRP A 10 -16.78 1.90 -10.41
C TRP A 10 -17.86 1.35 -9.49
N ARG A 11 -17.63 0.15 -8.97
CA ARG A 11 -18.46 -0.48 -7.94
C ARG A 11 -17.58 -1.16 -6.89
N GLN A 12 -18.07 -1.27 -5.66
CA GLN A 12 -17.43 -2.10 -4.66
C GLN A 12 -17.67 -3.58 -5.01
N ALA A 13 -16.64 -4.27 -5.51
CA ALA A 13 -16.75 -5.67 -5.85
C ALA A 13 -16.61 -6.61 -4.64
N TYR A 14 -15.85 -6.19 -3.63
CA TYR A 14 -15.60 -6.95 -2.41
C TYR A 14 -15.20 -6.01 -1.25
N LEU A 15 -15.51 -6.40 -0.02
CA LEU A 15 -15.13 -5.70 1.21
C LEU A 15 -14.52 -6.69 2.19
N ALA A 16 -13.39 -6.33 2.78
CA ALA A 16 -12.77 -7.08 3.87
C ALA A 16 -12.21 -6.13 4.94
N SER A 17 -12.14 -6.63 6.17
CA SER A 17 -11.61 -5.90 7.33
C SER A 17 -10.08 -5.86 7.42
N ASN A 18 -9.38 -6.53 6.49
CA ASN A 18 -7.92 -6.59 6.50
C ASN A 18 -7.33 -6.70 5.08
N LEU A 19 -6.05 -6.34 4.98
CA LEU A 19 -5.31 -6.27 3.72
C LEU A 19 -5.07 -7.64 3.06
N ILE A 20 -5.07 -8.72 3.83
CA ILE A 20 -4.89 -10.11 3.35
C ILE A 20 -6.14 -10.56 2.59
N GLY A 21 -7.33 -10.30 3.13
CA GLY A 21 -8.61 -10.61 2.48
C GLY A 21 -8.77 -9.86 1.15
N ILE A 22 -8.40 -8.58 1.11
CA ILE A 22 -8.38 -7.80 -0.14
C ILE A 22 -7.41 -8.45 -1.16
N LYS A 23 -6.20 -8.85 -0.74
CA LYS A 23 -5.23 -9.51 -1.63
C LYS A 23 -5.77 -10.82 -2.20
N ALA A 24 -6.42 -11.64 -1.36
CA ALA A 24 -7.03 -12.89 -1.79
C ALA A 24 -8.15 -12.67 -2.82
N ALA A 25 -9.02 -11.68 -2.60
CA ALA A 25 -10.09 -11.32 -3.53
C ALA A 25 -9.56 -10.81 -4.87
N THR A 26 -8.50 -9.98 -4.86
CA THR A 26 -7.83 -9.53 -6.09
C THR A 26 -7.22 -10.70 -6.86
N ARG A 27 -6.54 -11.62 -6.17
CA ARG A 27 -5.99 -12.85 -6.79
C ARG A 27 -7.08 -13.73 -7.40
N ALA A 28 -8.25 -13.81 -6.76
CA ALA A 28 -9.40 -14.54 -7.26
C ALA A 28 -10.13 -13.86 -8.43
N GLY A 29 -9.64 -12.70 -8.91
CA GLY A 29 -10.22 -11.98 -10.04
C GLY A 29 -11.50 -11.21 -9.71
N LEU A 30 -11.81 -10.98 -8.43
CA LEU A 30 -13.03 -10.26 -8.04
C LEU A 30 -12.96 -8.76 -8.37
N GLY A 31 -11.77 -8.20 -8.55
CA GLY A 31 -11.57 -6.80 -8.91
C GLY A 31 -10.13 -6.34 -8.72
N VAL A 32 -9.94 -5.02 -8.76
CA VAL A 32 -8.63 -4.35 -8.67
C VAL A 32 -8.56 -3.51 -7.39
N THR A 33 -7.35 -3.25 -6.88
CA THR A 33 -7.17 -2.50 -5.62
C THR A 33 -5.99 -1.53 -5.70
N PRO A 34 -6.10 -0.31 -5.15
CA PRO A 34 -4.96 0.58 -4.97
C PRO A 34 -4.05 0.05 -3.84
N ARG A 35 -2.82 -0.35 -4.15
CA ARG A 35 -1.87 -0.92 -3.16
C ARG A 35 -0.42 -0.54 -3.46
N SER A 36 0.43 -0.63 -2.44
CA SER A 36 1.88 -0.46 -2.59
C SER A 36 2.49 -1.61 -3.38
N MET A 37 3.55 -1.29 -4.13
CA MET A 37 4.28 -2.24 -4.99
C MET A 37 4.85 -3.44 -4.22
N GLU A 38 5.22 -3.25 -2.95
CA GLU A 38 5.72 -4.31 -2.06
C GLU A 38 4.74 -5.47 -1.90
N MET A 39 3.44 -5.24 -2.14
CA MET A 39 2.41 -6.25 -1.97
C MET A 39 2.12 -7.05 -3.25
N LEU A 40 2.74 -6.68 -4.38
CA LEU A 40 2.58 -7.31 -5.68
C LEU A 40 3.11 -8.76 -5.62
N GLY A 41 2.23 -9.72 -5.89
CA GLY A 41 2.61 -11.12 -6.08
C GLY A 41 2.99 -11.42 -7.54
N PRO A 42 3.66 -12.54 -7.81
CA PRO A 42 4.03 -12.96 -9.18
C PRO A 42 2.80 -13.24 -10.07
N ASP A 43 1.65 -13.47 -9.45
CA ASP A 43 0.34 -13.74 -10.03
C ASP A 43 -0.50 -12.46 -10.25
N MET A 44 0.11 -11.29 -10.08
CA MET A 44 -0.53 -9.99 -10.18
C MET A 44 0.24 -9.09 -11.16
N ARG A 45 -0.44 -8.10 -11.71
CA ARG A 45 0.18 -7.04 -12.51
C ARG A 45 -0.26 -5.67 -12.02
N VAL A 46 0.57 -4.67 -12.30
CA VAL A 46 0.23 -3.26 -12.09
C VAL A 46 -0.68 -2.79 -13.22
N LEU A 47 -1.70 -2.01 -12.86
CA LEU A 47 -2.60 -1.32 -13.78
C LEU A 47 -2.33 0.18 -13.71
N GLY A 48 -2.40 0.87 -14.84
CA GLY A 48 -2.15 2.31 -14.90
C GLY A 48 -3.02 3.05 -15.91
N GLU A 49 -2.53 4.20 -16.36
CA GLU A 49 -3.25 5.09 -17.28
C GLU A 49 -3.56 4.40 -18.62
N ASN A 50 -2.67 3.53 -19.09
CA ASN A 50 -2.89 2.72 -20.29
C ASN A 50 -4.02 1.69 -20.13
N ASP A 51 -4.39 1.34 -18.89
CA ASP A 51 -5.54 0.48 -18.58
C ASP A 51 -6.82 1.31 -18.29
N GLY A 52 -6.78 2.63 -18.48
CA GLY A 52 -7.89 3.54 -18.20
C GLY A 52 -8.08 3.85 -16.70
N LEU A 53 -7.07 3.59 -15.86
CA LEU A 53 -7.11 3.89 -14.43
C LEU A 53 -6.34 5.17 -14.10
N PRO A 54 -6.82 5.98 -13.14
CA PRO A 54 -6.17 7.22 -12.80
C PRO A 54 -4.88 6.94 -12.02
N ARG A 55 -3.87 7.78 -12.23
CA ARG A 55 -2.66 7.75 -11.40
C ARG A 55 -3.02 8.07 -9.95
N LEU A 56 -2.48 7.28 -9.03
CA LEU A 56 -2.63 7.48 -7.60
C LEU A 56 -1.46 8.32 -7.06
N PRO A 57 -1.68 9.14 -6.03
CA PRO A 57 -0.60 9.86 -5.36
C PRO A 57 0.35 8.86 -4.67
N ASP A 58 1.60 9.27 -4.52
CA ASP A 58 2.58 8.50 -3.77
C ASP A 58 2.18 8.42 -2.28
N VAL A 59 2.50 7.28 -1.66
CA VAL A 59 2.26 7.04 -0.23
C VAL A 59 3.60 7.03 0.49
N THR A 60 3.78 7.97 1.42
CA THR A 60 4.98 8.04 2.25
C THR A 60 4.80 7.23 3.52
N SER A 61 5.70 6.28 3.76
CA SER A 61 5.81 5.58 5.03
C SER A 61 6.77 6.34 5.94
N HIS A 62 6.41 6.48 7.22
CA HIS A 62 7.23 7.17 8.22
C HIS A 62 7.60 6.22 9.35
N LEU A 63 8.86 6.25 9.76
CA LEU A 63 9.34 5.58 10.96
C LEU A 63 9.28 6.56 12.13
N TRP A 64 8.58 6.20 13.20
CA TRP A 64 8.40 7.04 14.39
C TRP A 64 9.11 6.45 15.61
N ILE A 65 9.79 7.30 16.37
CA ILE A 65 10.35 6.98 17.67
C ILE A 65 9.91 8.02 18.69
N ARG A 66 9.64 7.59 19.93
CA ARG A 66 9.37 8.52 21.02
C ARG A 66 10.64 9.35 21.30
N PRO A 67 10.58 10.69 21.30
CA PRO A 67 11.77 11.55 21.43
C PRO A 67 12.63 11.22 22.66
N ASN A 68 11.99 10.92 23.78
CA ASN A 68 12.67 10.64 25.06
C ASN A 68 12.84 9.14 25.35
N THR A 69 13.02 8.32 24.31
CA THR A 69 13.35 6.90 24.47
C THR A 69 14.71 6.76 25.13
N LEU A 70 14.70 6.28 26.38
CA LEU A 70 15.91 5.97 27.17
C LEU A 70 16.45 4.57 26.89
N ASN A 71 15.65 3.67 26.29
CA ASN A 71 16.09 2.32 25.98
C ASN A 71 17.05 2.32 24.76
N PRO A 72 18.34 1.99 24.95
CA PRO A 72 19.32 2.05 23.87
C PRO A 72 19.05 1.01 22.76
N LEU A 73 18.40 -0.12 23.06
CA LEU A 73 18.05 -1.13 22.06
C LEU A 73 16.97 -0.62 21.11
N VAL A 74 15.98 0.12 21.61
CA VAL A 74 14.94 0.72 20.77
C VAL A 74 15.55 1.77 19.83
N ARG A 75 16.47 2.59 20.33
CA ARG A 75 17.21 3.55 19.49
C ARG A 75 18.04 2.85 18.42
N LYS A 76 18.76 1.78 18.79
CA LYS A 76 19.54 0.99 17.83
C LYS A 76 18.66 0.34 16.77
N ALA A 77 17.51 -0.23 17.15
CA ALA A 77 16.56 -0.81 16.21
C ALA A 77 15.99 0.24 15.24
N TYR A 78 15.68 1.44 15.73
CA TYR A 78 15.22 2.55 14.88
C TYR A 78 16.27 2.92 13.82
N GLU A 79 17.54 3.12 14.20
CA GLU A 79 18.60 3.46 13.25
C GLU A 79 18.86 2.34 12.23
N LEU A 80 18.75 1.07 12.65
CA LEU A 80 18.88 -0.08 11.76
C LEU A 80 17.76 -0.10 10.71
N ILE A 81 16.50 0.05 11.13
CA ILE A 81 15.36 0.06 10.21
C ILE A 81 15.47 1.25 9.26
N ARG A 82 15.76 2.44 9.81
CA ARG A 82 15.94 3.68 9.03
C ARG A 82 16.97 3.50 7.92
N THR A 83 18.15 2.98 8.26
CA THR A 83 19.23 2.74 7.29
C THR A 83 18.86 1.67 6.26
N SER A 84 18.21 0.58 6.66
CA SER A 84 17.84 -0.53 5.76
C SER A 84 16.77 -0.17 4.73
N GLN A 85 15.92 0.82 5.04
CA GLN A 85 14.81 1.26 4.20
C GLN A 85 15.15 2.53 3.39
N GLY A 86 16.40 3.01 3.44
CA GLY A 86 16.82 4.24 2.76
C GLY A 86 16.16 5.52 3.30
N LEU A 87 15.74 5.52 4.57
CA LEU A 87 15.12 6.65 5.26
C LEU A 87 16.14 7.51 6.03
#